data_AF-A0A969LB70-F1
#
_entry.id   AF-A0A969LB70-F1
#
_cell.length_a   1.000
_cell.length_b   1.000
_cell.length_c   1.000
_cell.angle_alpha   90.00
_cell.angle_beta   90.00
_cell.angle_gamma   90.00
#
_symmetry.space_group_name_H-M   'P 1'
#
loop_
_entity.id
_entity.type
_entity.pdbx_description
1 polymer ?
#
loop_
_entity_poly.entity_id
_entity_poly.type
_entity_poly.pdbx_seq_one_letter_code
_entity_poly.pdbx_strand_id
1 'polypeptide(L)'
;MSHITDLHIQQFRGLRNLHLSNLGQINLLVGANNSGKTSVLEAIATYCRPLDPWEWLNAARSREIKSSRISILESFTWLFPQAASNSANGLYQGQIVMTGNGDVPVREVVATLHEILVESIQENENSYDDERFDESSVIVRGADVTVHAKMNMMQPSLFSNNGAMTETLTFQLREDERFVHDKKAVYQCWQ
;
A
#
# COMPACT_ATOMS: atom_id res chain seq x y z
N MET A 1 23.07 13.81 -4.85
CA MET A 1 21.77 13.77 -5.58
C MET A 1 21.24 12.39 -5.34
N SER A 2 20.03 12.29 -4.79
CA SER A 2 19.46 10.99 -4.49
C SER A 2 19.27 10.20 -5.77
N HIS A 3 19.85 9.00 -5.82
CA HIS A 3 19.77 8.12 -6.96
C HIS A 3 19.65 6.67 -6.49
N ILE A 4 18.76 5.94 -7.14
CA ILE A 4 18.61 4.50 -6.93
C ILE A 4 19.54 3.83 -7.94
N THR A 5 20.42 2.95 -7.48
CA THR A 5 21.34 2.18 -8.35
C THR A 5 20.74 0.83 -8.72
N ASP A 6 20.05 0.22 -7.77
CA ASP A 6 19.45 -1.10 -7.90
C ASP A 6 18.09 -1.10 -7.21
N LEU A 7 17.09 -1.70 -7.86
CA LEU A 7 15.75 -1.84 -7.31
C LEU A 7 15.21 -3.22 -7.65
N HIS A 8 14.84 -3.96 -6.62
CA HIS A 8 14.18 -5.24 -6.70
C HIS A 8 12.71 -5.08 -6.30
N ILE A 9 11.80 -5.39 -7.22
CA ILE A 9 10.36 -5.33 -7.00
C ILE A 9 9.80 -6.74 -7.05
N GLN A 10 9.14 -7.16 -5.98
CA GLN A 10 8.51 -8.46 -5.87
C GLN A 10 7.03 -8.28 -5.58
N GLN A 11 6.22 -9.04 -6.31
CA GLN A 11 4.79 -9.17 -6.06
C GLN A 11 3.98 -7.87 -6.18
N PHE A 12 4.47 -6.88 -6.94
CA PHE A 12 3.75 -5.63 -7.21
C PHE A 12 2.93 -5.75 -8.51
N ARG A 13 1.61 -5.84 -8.38
CA ARG A 13 0.68 -6.08 -9.51
C ARG A 13 1.08 -7.35 -10.27
N GLY A 14 1.32 -7.22 -11.58
CA GLY A 14 1.84 -8.30 -12.43
C GLY A 14 3.37 -8.48 -12.37
N LEU A 15 4.10 -7.60 -11.68
CA LEU A 15 5.55 -7.70 -11.52
C LEU A 15 5.86 -8.72 -10.41
N ARG A 16 5.95 -10.00 -10.79
CA ARG A 16 6.22 -11.09 -9.84
C ARG A 16 7.60 -10.97 -9.20
N ASN A 17 8.62 -10.72 -10.03
CA ASN A 17 10.01 -10.65 -9.63
C ASN A 17 10.80 -9.84 -10.69
N LEU A 18 10.97 -8.54 -10.48
CA LEU A 18 11.67 -7.64 -11.39
C LEU A 18 12.90 -7.05 -10.70
N HIS A 19 14.08 -7.26 -11.27
CA HIS A 19 15.32 -6.66 -10.81
C HIS A 19 15.81 -5.63 -11.82
N LEU A 20 15.91 -4.37 -11.39
CA LEU A 20 16.46 -3.25 -12.15
C LEU A 20 17.85 -2.94 -11.58
N SER A 21 18.90 -3.43 -12.24
CA SER A 21 20.29 -3.19 -11.85
C SER A 21 20.93 -2.10 -12.68
N ASN A 22 21.97 -1.45 -12.13
CA ASN A 22 22.77 -0.43 -12.84
C ASN A 22 21.94 0.74 -13.37
N LEU A 23 20.95 1.19 -12.59
CA LEU A 23 20.15 2.36 -12.92
C LEU A 23 21.03 3.61 -12.99
N GLY A 24 20.99 4.28 -14.14
CA GLY A 24 21.70 5.53 -14.36
C GLY A 24 20.88 6.75 -13.91
N GLN A 25 21.42 7.94 -14.14
CA GLN A 25 20.69 9.19 -13.94
C GLN A 25 19.46 9.30 -14.86
N ILE A 26 19.57 8.74 -16.06
CA ILE A 26 18.49 8.66 -17.05
C ILE A 26 18.33 7.20 -17.44
N ASN A 27 17.11 6.67 -17.34
CA ASN A 27 16.76 5.31 -17.71
C ASN A 27 15.61 5.34 -18.71
N LEU A 28 15.70 4.53 -19.78
CA LEU A 28 14.66 4.44 -20.80
C LEU A 28 13.96 3.08 -20.70
N LEU A 29 12.68 3.09 -20.32
CA LEU A 29 11.83 1.90 -20.28
C LEU A 29 11.06 1.77 -21.61
N VAL A 30 11.47 0.82 -22.47
CA VAL A 30 10.80 0.52 -23.74
C VAL A 30 10.06 -0.81 -23.71
N GLY A 31 8.99 -0.92 -24.51
CA GLY A 31 8.22 -2.16 -24.65
C GLY A 31 6.82 -1.91 -25.17
N ALA A 32 6.11 -2.97 -25.53
CA ALA A 32 4.73 -2.90 -26.02
C ALA A 32 3.77 -2.29 -24.99
N ASN A 33 2.59 -1.83 -25.43
CA ASN A 33 1.54 -1.43 -24.50
C ASN A 33 1.22 -2.57 -23.53
N ASN A 34 0.87 -2.21 -22.29
CA ASN A 34 0.55 -3.17 -21.23
C ASN A 34 1.71 -4.10 -20.80
N SER A 35 2.94 -3.85 -21.25
CA SER A 35 4.14 -4.62 -20.83
C SER A 35 4.61 -4.39 -19.39
N GLY A 36 3.87 -3.62 -18.59
CA GLY A 36 4.21 -3.32 -17.19
C GLY A 36 5.02 -2.05 -16.94
N LYS A 37 5.36 -1.25 -17.97
CA LYS A 37 6.14 0.00 -17.81
C LYS A 37 5.54 0.96 -16.77
N THR A 38 4.25 1.24 -16.85
CA THR A 38 3.55 2.08 -15.87
C THR A 38 3.63 1.49 -14.47
N SER A 39 3.54 0.17 -14.34
CA SER A 39 3.67 -0.52 -13.05
C SER A 39 5.05 -0.49 -12.45
N VAL A 40 6.09 -0.41 -13.28
CA VAL A 40 7.44 -0.13 -12.80
C VAL A 40 7.51 1.28 -12.21
N LEU A 41 6.95 2.28 -12.89
CA LEU A 41 6.95 3.66 -12.39
C LEU A 41 6.11 3.84 -11.12
N GLU A 42 4.95 3.19 -11.04
CA GLU A 42 4.11 3.16 -9.83
C GLU A 42 4.84 2.51 -8.65
N ALA A 43 5.51 1.37 -8.88
CA ALA A 43 6.32 0.72 -7.85
C ALA A 43 7.45 1.64 -7.36
N ILE A 44 8.18 2.29 -8.27
CA ILE A 44 9.23 3.27 -7.93
C ILE A 44 8.65 4.44 -7.11
N ALA A 45 7.50 4.99 -7.51
CA ALA A 45 6.84 6.08 -6.78
C ALA A 45 6.49 5.66 -5.34
N THR A 46 5.86 4.50 -5.18
CA THR A 46 5.54 3.95 -3.85
C THR A 46 6.79 3.61 -3.04
N TYR A 47 7.88 3.15 -3.67
CA TYR A 47 9.14 2.87 -3.00
C TYR A 47 9.82 4.14 -2.46
N CYS A 48 9.73 5.24 -3.21
CA CYS A 48 10.33 6.53 -2.80
C CYS A 48 9.58 7.18 -1.62
N ARG A 49 8.28 6.93 -1.48
CA ARG A 49 7.43 7.45 -0.39
C ARG A 49 6.54 6.35 0.17
N PRO A 50 7.13 5.33 0.83
CA PRO A 50 6.39 4.13 1.24
C PRO A 50 5.45 4.39 2.42
N LEU A 51 5.74 5.42 3.22
CA LEU A 51 4.96 5.80 4.40
C LEU A 51 3.91 6.88 4.09
N ASP A 52 3.63 7.15 2.82
CA ASP A 52 2.57 8.04 2.38
C ASP A 52 1.43 7.19 1.76
N PRO A 53 0.28 7.01 2.45
CA PRO A 53 -0.84 6.23 1.94
C PRO A 53 -1.34 6.72 0.57
N TRP A 54 -1.21 8.02 0.29
CA TRP A 54 -1.67 8.58 -0.98
C TRP A 54 -0.89 8.06 -2.18
N GLU A 55 0.39 7.72 -2.01
CA GLU A 55 1.16 7.14 -3.11
C GLU A 55 0.69 5.73 -3.46
N TRP A 56 0.32 4.95 -2.45
CA TRP A 56 -0.31 3.65 -2.66
C TRP A 56 -1.69 3.78 -3.31
N LEU A 57 -2.52 4.73 -2.86
CA LEU A 57 -3.82 5.00 -3.47
C LEU A 57 -3.69 5.54 -4.90
N ASN A 58 -2.74 6.43 -5.16
CA ASN A 58 -2.47 6.95 -6.50
C ASN A 58 -2.01 5.82 -7.42
N ALA A 59 -1.12 4.94 -6.94
CA ALA A 59 -0.73 3.75 -7.69
C ALA A 59 -1.96 2.91 -8.01
N ALA A 60 -2.81 2.58 -7.01
CA ALA A 60 -4.04 1.81 -7.20
C ALA A 60 -4.97 2.42 -8.26
N ARG A 61 -5.21 3.73 -8.19
CA ARG A 61 -6.16 4.46 -9.04
C ARG A 61 -5.64 4.79 -10.44
N SER A 62 -4.33 4.70 -10.70
CA SER A 62 -3.74 5.11 -11.98
C SER A 62 -4.19 4.29 -13.20
N ARG A 63 -4.99 3.23 -13.02
CA ARG A 63 -5.66 2.49 -14.11
C ARG A 63 -7.18 2.75 -14.21
N GLU A 64 -7.77 3.59 -13.36
CA GLU A 64 -9.22 3.88 -13.29
C GLU A 64 -9.72 4.82 -14.39
N ILE A 65 -9.19 4.74 -15.60
CA ILE A 65 -9.79 5.39 -16.76
C ILE A 65 -11.03 4.55 -17.14
N LYS A 66 -12.17 4.81 -16.48
CA LYS A 66 -13.58 4.64 -16.95
C LYS A 66 -14.59 3.83 -16.11
N SER A 67 -14.33 3.42 -14.86
CA SER A 67 -15.40 2.76 -14.08
C SER A 67 -15.53 3.33 -12.67
N SER A 68 -16.59 4.11 -12.43
CA SER A 68 -17.03 4.55 -11.11
C SER A 68 -17.58 3.42 -10.23
N ARG A 69 -17.46 2.16 -10.66
CA ARG A 69 -18.07 0.99 -9.99
C ARG A 69 -17.10 0.18 -9.15
N ILE A 70 -15.80 0.38 -9.31
CA ILE A 70 -14.78 -0.38 -8.57
C ILE A 70 -14.54 0.34 -7.25
N SER A 71 -14.62 -0.39 -6.14
CA SER A 71 -14.39 0.18 -4.81
C SER A 71 -12.91 0.48 -4.62
N ILE A 72 -12.59 1.42 -3.71
CA ILE A 72 -11.19 1.72 -3.39
C ILE A 72 -10.45 0.48 -2.86
N LEU A 73 -11.18 -0.37 -2.12
CA LEU A 73 -10.69 -1.65 -1.63
C LEU A 73 -10.25 -2.53 -2.81
N GLU A 74 -11.13 -2.74 -3.79
CA GLU A 74 -10.83 -3.58 -4.96
C GLU A 74 -9.64 -3.02 -5.76
N SER A 75 -9.63 -1.72 -6.06
CA SER A 75 -8.50 -1.07 -6.74
C SER A 75 -7.18 -1.24 -5.99
N PHE A 76 -7.21 -1.23 -4.66
CA PHE A 76 -6.03 -1.42 -3.84
C PHE A 76 -5.59 -2.89 -3.77
N THR A 77 -6.53 -3.84 -3.67
CA THR A 77 -6.20 -5.28 -3.71
C THR A 77 -5.44 -5.65 -4.98
N TRP A 78 -5.71 -5.01 -6.11
CA TRP A 78 -5.00 -5.23 -7.38
C TRP A 78 -3.52 -4.83 -7.37
N LEU A 79 -3.06 -4.08 -6.37
CA LEU A 79 -1.63 -3.86 -6.16
C LEU A 79 -0.91 -5.14 -5.75
N PHE A 80 -1.62 -6.08 -5.13
CA PHE A 80 -1.09 -7.31 -4.60
C PHE A 80 -1.35 -8.50 -5.54
N PRO A 81 -0.59 -9.60 -5.41
CA PRO A 81 -0.71 -10.76 -6.29
C PRO A 81 -2.04 -11.49 -6.12
N GLN A 82 -2.76 -11.70 -7.22
CA GLN A 82 -4.08 -12.33 -7.20
C GLN A 82 -4.05 -13.88 -7.17
N ALA A 83 -2.86 -14.49 -7.25
CA ALA A 83 -2.72 -15.88 -7.65
C ALA A 83 -2.71 -16.92 -6.51
N ALA A 84 -2.77 -16.55 -5.23
CA ALA A 84 -2.49 -17.52 -4.15
C ALA A 84 -3.06 -17.21 -2.75
N SER A 85 -4.13 -16.44 -2.62
CA SER A 85 -4.62 -15.98 -1.31
C SER A 85 -5.91 -16.68 -0.87
N ASN A 86 -5.94 -18.01 -0.87
CA ASN A 86 -6.95 -18.72 -0.10
C ASN A 86 -6.40 -18.86 1.32
N SER A 87 -6.57 -17.81 2.13
CA SER A 87 -6.42 -17.97 3.58
C SER A 87 -7.52 -18.91 4.08
N ALA A 88 -7.30 -19.64 5.17
CA ALA A 88 -8.22 -20.69 5.64
C ALA A 88 -9.66 -20.18 5.90
N ASN A 89 -9.82 -18.86 6.09
CA ASN A 89 -11.08 -18.18 6.34
C ASN A 89 -11.72 -17.56 5.07
N GLY A 90 -11.15 -17.78 3.88
CA GLY A 90 -11.63 -17.20 2.62
C GLY A 90 -11.32 -15.71 2.42
N LEU A 91 -10.59 -15.08 3.34
CA LEU A 91 -10.16 -13.68 3.26
C LEU A 91 -8.82 -13.57 2.51
N TYR A 92 -8.70 -12.59 1.62
CA TYR A 92 -7.48 -12.36 0.87
C TYR A 92 -6.34 -11.84 1.77
N GLN A 93 -5.12 -12.33 1.52
CA GLN A 93 -3.89 -11.80 2.07
C GLN A 93 -2.85 -11.65 0.96
N GLY A 94 -2.18 -10.51 0.92
CA GLY A 94 -1.15 -10.19 -0.07
C GLY A 94 0.07 -9.54 0.56
N GLN A 95 1.23 -9.74 -0.06
CA GLN A 95 2.46 -9.05 0.32
C GLN A 95 3.19 -8.54 -0.91
N ILE A 96 3.72 -7.32 -0.80
CA ILE A 96 4.66 -6.69 -1.72
C ILE A 96 5.98 -6.51 -0.98
N VAL A 97 7.08 -6.82 -1.65
CA VAL A 97 8.43 -6.55 -1.15
C VAL A 97 9.19 -5.76 -2.19
N MET A 98 9.79 -4.65 -1.77
CA MET A 98 10.68 -3.85 -2.61
C MET A 98 11.96 -3.56 -1.85
N THR A 99 13.11 -3.84 -2.44
CA THR A 99 14.41 -3.51 -1.86
C THR A 99 15.22 -2.70 -2.86
N GLY A 100 16.02 -1.75 -2.36
CA GLY A 100 16.79 -0.90 -3.24
C GLY A 100 18.07 -0.36 -2.61
N ASN A 101 19.00 -0.05 -3.49
CA ASN A 101 20.32 0.48 -3.17
C ASN A 101 20.57 1.84 -3.84
N GLY A 102 21.67 2.48 -3.45
CA GLY A 102 22.05 3.82 -3.90
C GLY A 102 22.00 4.88 -2.80
N ASP A 103 22.02 6.14 -3.21
CA ASP A 103 21.94 7.34 -2.38
C ASP A 103 20.48 7.69 -2.08
N VAL A 104 19.73 6.74 -1.51
CA VAL A 104 18.35 6.92 -1.08
C VAL A 104 18.19 6.47 0.38
N PRO A 105 17.28 7.12 1.14
CA PRO A 105 17.06 6.77 2.53
C PRO A 105 16.41 5.39 2.66
N VAL A 106 15.43 5.06 1.82
CA VAL A 106 14.71 3.79 1.86
C VAL A 106 15.61 2.65 1.34
N ARG A 107 15.64 1.53 2.09
CA ARG A 107 16.38 0.30 1.76
C ARG A 107 15.47 -0.88 1.47
N GLU A 108 14.39 -0.99 2.23
CA GLU A 108 13.42 -2.06 2.11
C GLU A 108 12.03 -1.54 2.45
N VAL A 109 11.05 -1.99 1.68
CA VAL A 109 9.63 -1.74 1.88
C VAL A 109 8.91 -3.07 1.82
N VAL A 110 8.19 -3.41 2.89
CA VAL A 110 7.32 -4.57 2.96
C VAL A 110 5.90 -4.08 3.22
N ALA A 111 5.03 -4.23 2.24
CA ALA A 111 3.61 -3.91 2.40
C ALA A 111 2.81 -5.21 2.48
N THR A 112 1.91 -5.30 3.44
CA THR A 112 1.01 -6.43 3.65
C THR A 112 -0.43 -5.94 3.65
N LEU A 113 -1.30 -6.72 3.05
CA LEU A 113 -2.74 -6.49 3.04
C LEU A 113 -3.42 -7.72 3.61
N HIS A 114 -4.35 -7.50 4.53
CA HIS A 114 -5.22 -8.53 5.10
C HIS A 114 -6.66 -8.06 4.94
N GLU A 115 -7.47 -8.76 4.16
CA GLU A 115 -8.90 -8.50 4.11
C GLU A 115 -9.56 -8.86 5.45
N ILE A 116 -10.54 -8.06 5.82
CA ILE A 116 -11.31 -8.18 7.05
C ILE A 116 -12.81 -7.99 6.74
N LEU A 117 -13.66 -8.56 7.59
CA LEU A 117 -15.09 -8.28 7.60
C LEU A 117 -15.35 -7.37 8.80
N VAL A 118 -15.98 -6.23 8.55
CA VAL A 118 -16.26 -5.19 9.56
C VAL A 118 -17.77 -5.05 9.68
N GLU A 119 -18.28 -5.07 10.91
CA GLU A 119 -19.66 -4.69 11.16
C GLU A 119 -19.78 -3.16 11.09
N SER A 120 -20.60 -2.66 10.16
CA SER A 120 -20.97 -1.25 10.10
C SER A 120 -22.44 -1.07 10.49
N ILE A 121 -22.69 -0.04 11.29
CA ILE A 121 -24.04 0.34 11.71
C ILE A 121 -24.53 1.35 10.68
N GLN A 122 -25.62 1.01 9.99
CA GLN A 122 -26.25 1.93 9.06
C GLN A 122 -27.48 2.55 9.71
N GLU A 123 -27.54 3.89 9.69
CA GLU A 123 -28.74 4.63 10.06
C GLU A 123 -29.68 4.66 8.85
N ASN A 124 -30.86 4.03 8.97
CA ASN A 124 -31.88 4.11 7.94
C ASN A 124 -32.57 5.49 7.99
N GLU A 125 -32.26 6.38 7.03
CA GLU A 125 -32.96 7.67 6.88
C GLU A 125 -34.40 7.57 6.31
N ASN A 126 -34.99 6.37 6.24
CA ASN A 126 -36.27 6.20 5.56
C ASN A 126 -37.51 6.51 6.43
N SER A 127 -38.04 7.69 6.12
CA SER A 127 -39.46 8.09 6.01
C SER A 127 -40.19 8.63 7.24
N TYR A 128 -40.84 9.77 6.99
CA TYR A 128 -41.85 10.46 7.78
C TYR A 128 -42.76 9.49 8.58
N ASP A 129 -42.88 9.75 9.89
CA ASP A 129 -43.92 9.27 10.83
C ASP A 129 -43.70 8.01 11.71
N ASP A 130 -42.48 7.56 12.00
CA ASP A 130 -42.28 6.63 13.14
C ASP A 130 -40.98 6.92 13.92
N GLU A 131 -41.07 7.25 15.21
CA GLU A 131 -39.92 7.53 16.12
C GLU A 131 -39.14 6.26 16.52
N ARG A 132 -39.16 5.22 15.66
CA ARG A 132 -38.40 3.99 15.88
C ARG A 132 -37.08 4.05 15.12
N PHE A 133 -36.01 4.33 15.85
CA PHE A 133 -34.64 4.09 15.38
C PHE A 133 -34.44 2.58 15.21
N ASP A 134 -34.43 2.10 13.97
CA ASP A 134 -34.10 0.72 13.64
C ASP A 134 -32.61 0.66 13.22
N GLU A 135 -31.74 0.35 14.19
CA GLU A 135 -30.31 0.12 13.95
C GLU A 135 -30.11 -1.27 13.35
N SER A 136 -29.75 -1.33 12.07
CA SER A 136 -29.35 -2.58 11.41
C SER A 136 -27.83 -2.64 11.26
N SER A 137 -27.21 -3.71 11.76
CA SER A 137 -25.80 -4.00 11.47
C SER A 137 -25.66 -4.68 10.11
N VAL A 138 -24.73 -4.18 9.29
CA VAL A 138 -24.39 -4.73 7.98
C VAL A 138 -22.93 -5.16 8.03
N ILE A 139 -22.62 -6.34 7.50
CA ILE A 139 -21.23 -6.79 7.35
C ILE A 139 -20.68 -6.23 6.05
N VAL A 140 -19.60 -5.46 6.14
CA VAL A 140 -18.92 -4.83 5.00
C VAL A 140 -17.48 -5.35 4.89
N ARG A 141 -16.96 -5.44 3.67
CA ARG A 141 -15.56 -5.81 3.45
C ARG A 141 -14.64 -4.62 3.69
N GLY A 142 -13.50 -4.91 4.30
CA GLY A 142 -12.41 -3.97 4.46
C GLY A 142 -11.06 -4.66 4.28
N ALA A 143 -10.00 -3.89 4.44
CA ALA A 143 -8.65 -4.42 4.53
C ALA A 143 -7.79 -3.59 5.48
N ASP A 144 -6.98 -4.30 6.27
CA ASP A 144 -5.87 -3.74 7.01
C ASP A 144 -4.62 -3.75 6.13
N VAL A 145 -4.03 -2.58 5.93
CA VAL A 145 -2.80 -2.41 5.17
C VAL A 145 -1.71 -1.96 6.13
N THR A 146 -0.62 -2.73 6.18
CA THR A 146 0.56 -2.40 6.98
C THR A 146 1.79 -2.34 6.08
N VAL A 147 2.48 -1.20 6.11
CA VAL A 147 3.70 -0.93 5.35
C VAL A 147 4.84 -0.71 6.33
N HIS A 148 5.87 -1.54 6.24
CA HIS A 148 7.12 -1.38 6.96
C HIS A 148 8.19 -0.85 6.00
N ALA A 149 8.86 0.24 6.36
CA ALA A 149 9.96 0.81 5.60
C ALA A 149 11.23 0.82 6.46
N LYS A 150 12.29 0.15 6.01
CA LYS A 150 13.62 0.27 6.59
C LYS A 150 14.38 1.37 5.88
N MET A 151 14.90 2.32 6.66
CA MET A 151 15.60 3.50 6.18
C MET A 151 16.99 3.61 6.79
N ASN A 152 17.94 4.14 6.01
CA ASN A 152 19.23 4.58 6.51
C ASN A 152 19.05 5.92 7.24
N MET A 153 19.71 6.06 8.41
CA MET A 153 19.76 7.35 9.10
C MET A 153 20.46 8.40 8.21
N MET A 154 19.79 9.52 7.97
CA MET A 154 20.31 10.65 7.19
C MET A 154 21.36 11.49 7.94
N GLN A 155 21.66 11.18 9.20
CA GLN A 155 22.75 11.80 9.96
C GLN A 155 23.52 10.74 10.77
N PRO A 156 24.86 10.72 10.73
CA PRO A 156 25.63 10.02 11.74
C PRO A 156 25.51 10.82 13.04
N SER A 157 24.69 10.35 13.97
CA SER A 157 24.76 10.84 15.34
C SER A 157 26.12 10.41 15.91
N LEU A 158 26.89 11.37 16.43
CA LEU A 158 28.21 11.15 17.07
C LEU A 158 28.16 10.16 18.26
N PHE A 159 26.95 9.75 18.67
CA PHE A 159 26.68 8.93 19.85
C PHE A 159 25.56 7.90 19.63
N SER A 160 25.47 7.23 18.48
CA SER A 160 24.69 5.98 18.41
C SER A 160 25.21 5.04 17.33
N ASN A 161 25.29 3.77 17.71
CA ASN A 161 25.63 2.65 16.85
C ASN A 161 24.80 2.66 15.56
N ASN A 162 25.44 2.26 14.45
CA ASN A 162 24.86 2.06 13.12
C ASN A 162 23.59 1.18 13.14
N GLY A 163 22.44 1.78 13.45
CA GLY A 163 21.13 1.12 13.46
C GLY A 163 20.30 1.59 12.26
N ALA A 164 19.86 0.66 11.43
CA ALA A 164 18.82 0.95 10.44
C ALA A 164 17.51 1.32 11.19
N MET A 165 16.86 2.42 10.79
CA MET A 165 15.59 2.85 11.37
C MET A 165 14.45 2.16 10.62
N THR A 166 13.51 1.55 11.33
CA THR A 166 12.31 0.98 10.71
C THR A 166 11.10 1.82 11.13
N GLU A 167 10.37 2.32 10.15
CA GLU A 167 9.11 3.02 10.35
C GLU A 167 7.96 2.20 9.80
N THR A 168 6.78 2.34 10.41
CA THR A 168 5.59 1.59 10.03
C THR A 168 4.43 2.54 9.81
N LEU A 169 3.71 2.31 8.71
CA LEU A 169 2.44 2.94 8.39
C LEU A 169 1.37 1.85 8.40
N THR A 170 0.29 2.07 9.14
CA THR A 170 -0.89 1.20 9.11
C THR A 170 -2.13 2.04 8.80
N PHE A 171 -2.99 1.55 7.92
CA PHE A 171 -4.27 2.17 7.62
C PHE A 171 -5.32 1.13 7.22
N GLN A 172 -6.59 1.50 7.37
CA GLN A 172 -7.72 0.65 7.00
C GLN A 172 -8.40 1.18 5.73
N LEU A 173 -8.79 0.25 4.86
CA LEU A 173 -9.67 0.51 3.73
C LEU A 173 -11.01 -0.14 4.02
N ARG A 174 -12.11 0.56 3.74
CA ARG A 174 -13.48 0.03 3.85
C ARG A 174 -14.21 0.23 2.53
N GLU A 175 -15.13 -0.68 2.21
CA GLU A 175 -15.89 -0.65 0.96
C GLU A 175 -17.02 0.42 1.00
N ASP A 176 -17.54 0.73 2.19
CA ASP A 176 -18.62 1.69 2.45
C ASP A 176 -18.15 3.13 2.78
N GLU A 177 -16.89 3.30 3.17
CA GLU A 177 -16.33 4.62 3.53
C GLU A 177 -15.37 5.17 2.46
N ARG A 178 -15.31 6.50 2.39
CA ARG A 178 -14.20 7.19 1.71
C ARG A 178 -12.99 7.16 2.64
N PHE A 179 -11.83 6.76 2.13
CA PHE A 179 -10.58 6.61 2.87
C PHE A 179 -10.38 7.64 4.00
N VAL A 180 -10.36 7.17 5.26
CA VAL A 180 -10.09 7.98 6.47
C VAL A 180 -8.70 7.64 6.99
N HIS A 181 -7.79 8.62 6.93
CA HIS A 181 -6.47 8.49 7.53
C HIS A 181 -6.56 8.70 9.05
N ASP A 182 -6.44 7.64 9.85
CA ASP A 182 -6.22 7.83 11.29
C ASP A 182 -4.77 8.27 11.52
N LYS A 183 -4.56 9.52 11.94
CA LYS A 183 -3.23 10.10 12.20
C LYS A 183 -2.57 9.56 13.48
N LYS A 184 -3.16 8.58 14.16
CA LYS A 184 -2.49 7.88 15.26
C LYS A 184 -1.54 6.81 14.72
N ALA A 185 -0.48 7.25 14.04
CA ALA A 185 0.73 6.46 13.92
C ALA A 185 1.28 6.25 15.34
N VAL A 186 1.03 5.08 15.89
CA VAL A 186 1.52 4.65 17.20
C VAL A 186 3.04 4.55 17.11
N TYR A 187 3.73 5.58 17.61
CA TYR A 187 5.11 5.45 18.02
C TYR A 187 5.15 4.56 19.26
N GLN A 188 5.26 3.24 19.07
CA GLN A 188 5.71 2.33 20.14
C GLN A 188 7.08 1.79 19.75
N CYS A 189 8.08 2.63 19.97
CA CYS A 189 9.44 2.16 20.21
C CYS A 189 9.44 1.57 21.63
N TRP A 190 9.54 0.25 21.75
CA TRP A 190 9.74 -0.39 23.05
C TRP A 190 11.15 0.00 23.56
N GLN A 191 11.19 0.64 24.73
CA GLN A 191 12.41 0.74 25.55
C GLN A 191 12.73 -0.60 26.20
#